data_AF-A0A0X8X312-F1
#
_entry.id   AF-A0A0X8X312-F1
#
_cell.length_a   1.000
_cell.length_b   1.000
_cell.length_c   1.000
_cell.angle_alpha   90.00
_cell.angle_beta   90.00
_cell.angle_gamma   90.00
#
_symmetry.space_group_name_H-M   'P 1'
#
loop_
_entity.id
_entity.type
_entity.pdbx_description
1 polymer ?
#
loop_
_entity_poly.entity_id
_entity_poly.type
_entity_poly.pdbx_seq_one_letter_code
_entity_poly.pdbx_strand_id
1 'polypeptide(L)'
;MINQVGYDINTLDGPVHLTIIPVNQLLPGDVYYSTGVYKLSDGVVGMGDISFNEDMSEWTYDGIGELTYEEAAEVAEFIKYYKDPEGADPDLLQ
;
A
#
# COMPACT_ATOMS: atom_id res chain seq x y z
N MET A 1 -6.07 16.22 3.35
CA MET A 1 -6.65 15.02 3.98
C MET A 1 -5.73 13.86 3.67
N ILE A 2 -5.41 13.01 4.65
CA ILE A 2 -4.65 11.79 4.39
C ILE A 2 -5.66 10.78 3.83
N ASN A 3 -5.60 10.51 2.53
CA ASN A 3 -6.51 9.57 1.87
C ASN A 3 -6.07 8.14 2.22
N GLN A 4 -6.49 7.66 3.39
CA GLN A 4 -6.39 6.23 3.72
C GLN A 4 -7.41 5.43 2.91
N VAL A 5 -7.04 4.21 2.53
CA VAL A 5 -7.88 3.31 1.72
C VAL A 5 -8.05 1.99 2.47
N GLY A 6 -9.29 1.51 2.55
CA GLY A 6 -9.58 0.17 3.05
C GLY A 6 -9.52 -0.85 1.90
N TYR A 7 -8.90 -1.99 2.14
CA TYR A 7 -8.73 -3.08 1.18
C TYR A 7 -8.87 -4.42 1.89
N ASP A 8 -9.78 -5.26 1.43
CA ASP A 8 -9.97 -6.61 1.97
C ASP A 8 -9.11 -7.60 1.19
N ILE A 9 -8.13 -8.21 1.86
CA ILE A 9 -7.27 -9.25 1.28
C ILE A 9 -7.67 -10.62 1.85
N ASN A 10 -7.62 -11.66 1.02
CA ASN A 10 -7.83 -13.03 1.47
C ASN A 10 -6.47 -13.69 1.76
N THR A 11 -6.10 -13.73 3.04
CA THR A 11 -4.88 -14.42 3.47
C THR A 11 -5.11 -15.91 3.65
N LEU A 12 -4.01 -16.68 3.80
CA LEU A 12 -4.08 -18.10 4.13
C LEU A 12 -4.78 -18.38 5.48
N ASP A 13 -4.69 -17.46 6.43
CA ASP A 13 -5.32 -17.55 7.75
C ASP A 13 -6.77 -17.01 7.76
N GLY A 14 -7.20 -16.37 6.68
CA GLY A 14 -8.56 -15.86 6.49
C GLY A 14 -8.62 -14.46 5.86
N PRO A 15 -9.83 -13.95 5.60
CA PRO A 15 -10.00 -12.59 5.11
C PRO A 15 -9.56 -11.57 6.17
N VAL A 16 -8.71 -10.63 5.78
CA VAL A 16 -8.18 -9.55 6.61
C VAL A 16 -8.56 -8.21 5.98
N HIS A 17 -9.13 -7.31 6.78
CA HIS A 17 -9.40 -5.94 6.34
C HIS A 17 -8.18 -5.06 6.58
N LEU A 18 -7.47 -4.69 5.52
CA LEU A 18 -6.32 -3.82 5.58
C LEU A 18 -6.71 -2.35 5.40
N THR A 19 -6.17 -1.51 6.26
CA THR A 19 -6.12 -0.06 6.12
C THR A 19 -4.75 0.34 5.61
N ILE A 20 -4.74 0.93 4.41
CA ILE A 20 -3.56 1.44 3.74
C ILE A 20 -3.47 2.95 3.97
N ILE A 21 -2.42 3.40 4.64
CA ILE A 21 -2.25 4.81 5.03
C ILE A 21 -1.04 5.39 4.30
N PRO A 22 -1.21 6.34 3.35
CA PRO A 22 -0.09 6.97 2.68
C PRO A 22 0.69 7.85 3.65
N VAL A 23 2.00 7.65 3.72
CA VAL A 23 2.90 8.50 4.48
C VAL A 23 3.27 9.71 3.62
N ASN A 24 2.82 10.88 4.05
CA ASN A 24 3.18 12.13 3.41
C ASN A 24 4.18 12.89 4.30
N GLN A 25 5.19 13.49 3.68
CA GLN A 25 6.12 14.36 4.38
C GLN A 25 5.68 15.81 4.22
N LEU A 26 5.64 16.54 5.33
CA LEU A 26 5.39 17.97 5.34
C LEU A 26 6.71 18.71 5.13
N LEU A 27 6.82 19.41 4.01
CA LEU A 27 7.92 20.32 3.76
C LEU A 27 7.63 21.72 4.33
N PRO A 28 8.67 22.54 4.59
CA PRO A 28 8.49 23.93 4.98
C PRO A 28 7.59 24.66 3.97
N GLY A 29 6.53 25.32 4.46
CA GLY A 29 5.55 26.03 3.61
C GLY A 29 4.24 25.28 3.34
N ASP A 30 3.86 24.32 4.20
CA ASP A 30 2.59 23.58 4.14
C ASP A 30 2.39 22.74 2.86
N VAL A 31 3.48 22.39 2.18
CA VAL A 31 3.47 21.52 1.00
C VAL A 31 3.61 20.06 1.46
N TYR A 32 2.61 19.25 1.14
CA TYR A 32 2.62 17.80 1.38
C TYR A 32 3.14 17.08 0.14
N TYR A 33 4.14 16.22 0.30
CA TYR A 33 4.64 15.36 -0.76
C TYR A 33 4.48 13.89 -0.38
N SER A 34 4.06 13.07 -1.36
CA SER A 34 3.92 11.62 -1.22
C SER A 34 5.30 11.00 -1.10
N THR A 35 5.62 10.35 0.03
CA THR A 35 6.95 9.74 0.20
C THR A 35 7.15 8.45 -0.58
N GLY A 36 6.10 7.92 -1.20
CA GLY A 36 6.09 6.58 -1.79
C GLY A 36 5.92 5.47 -0.74
N VAL A 37 5.85 5.81 0.55
CA VAL A 37 5.67 4.85 1.64
C VAL A 37 4.20 4.77 2.05
N TYR A 38 3.72 3.55 2.25
CA TYR A 38 2.35 3.22 2.63
C TYR A 38 2.36 2.28 3.82
N LYS A 39 1.72 2.69 4.91
CA LYS A 39 1.59 1.85 6.11
C LYS A 39 0.40 0.93 5.97
N LEU A 40 0.60 -0.34 6.32
CA LEU A 40 -0.43 -1.36 6.38
C LEU A 40 -0.81 -1.63 7.82
N SER A 41 -2.11 -1.65 8.11
CA SER A 41 -2.64 -2.02 9.43
C SER A 41 -4.01 -2.64 9.28
N ASP A 42 -4.36 -3.65 10.07
CA ASP A 42 -5.73 -4.15 10.17
C ASP A 42 -6.64 -3.28 11.08
N GLY A 43 -6.12 -2.13 11.53
CA GLY A 43 -6.76 -1.24 12.49
C GLY A 43 -6.46 -1.57 13.95
N VAL A 44 -5.82 -2.71 14.25
CA VAL A 44 -5.44 -3.12 15.61
C VAL A 44 -3.92 -3.26 15.74
N VAL A 45 -3.28 -3.85 14.74
CA VAL A 45 -1.85 -4.14 14.63
C VAL A 45 -1.29 -3.49 13.36
N GLY A 46 -0.06 -2.99 13.46
CA GLY A 46 0.69 -2.57 12.28
C GLY A 46 1.25 -3.78 11.57
N MET A 47 0.82 -4.02 10.34
CA MET A 47 1.20 -5.21 9.57
C MET A 47 2.51 -5.01 8.78
N GLY A 48 2.88 -3.75 8.52
CA GLY A 48 4.14 -3.41 7.88
C GLY A 48 4.03 -2.14 7.06
N ASP A 49 5.09 -1.85 6.31
CA ASP A 49 5.13 -0.71 5.41
C ASP A 49 5.53 -1.20 4.00
N ILE A 50 4.82 -0.74 2.96
CA ILE A 50 5.18 -0.89 1.55
C ILE A 50 5.82 0.42 1.09
N SER A 51 7.03 0.36 0.55
CA SER A 51 7.74 1.53 0.01
C SER A 51 7.97 1.35 -1.48
N PHE A 52 7.46 2.28 -2.27
CA PHE A 52 7.69 2.36 -3.72
C PHE A 52 8.88 3.26 -4.04
N ASN A 53 9.55 2.96 -5.14
CA ASN A 53 10.47 3.91 -5.77
C ASN A 53 9.69 5.07 -6.44
N GLU A 54 10.41 6.10 -6.91
CA GLU A 54 9.80 7.33 -7.47
C GLU A 54 8.87 7.03 -8.66
N ASP A 55 9.16 5.98 -9.43
CA ASP A 55 8.39 5.58 -10.62
C ASP A 55 7.28 4.55 -10.32
N MET A 56 7.07 4.19 -9.04
CA MET A 56 6.15 3.12 -8.61
C MET A 56 6.34 1.78 -9.36
N SER A 57 7.54 1.53 -9.86
CA SER A 57 7.91 0.34 -10.63
C SER A 57 8.47 -0.77 -9.75
N GLU A 58 9.17 -0.39 -8.69
CA GLU A 58 9.70 -1.30 -7.68
C GLU A 58 9.06 -0.97 -6.34
N TRP A 59 8.79 -2.01 -5.56
CA TRP A 59 8.28 -1.89 -4.21
C TRP A 59 9.06 -2.82 -3.29
N THR A 60 9.14 -2.42 -2.04
CA THR A 60 9.71 -3.21 -0.95
C THR A 60 8.71 -3.28 0.18
N TYR A 61 8.69 -4.41 0.89
CA TYR A 61 7.85 -4.61 2.04
C TYR A 61 8.73 -4.94 3.24
N ASP A 62 8.65 -4.08 4.27
CA ASP A 62 9.45 -4.19 5.51
C ASP A 62 8.62 -4.77 6.68
N GLY A 63 7.41 -5.27 6.39
CA GLY A 63 6.52 -5.77 7.43
C GLY A 63 7.04 -7.01 8.14
N ILE A 64 6.62 -7.14 9.40
CA ILE A 64 7.03 -8.20 10.30
C ILE A 64 5.75 -8.94 10.73
N GLY A 65 5.49 -10.13 10.18
CA GLY A 65 4.37 -10.98 10.64
C GLY A 65 3.35 -11.36 9.56
N GLU A 66 2.07 -11.14 9.85
CA GLU A 66 0.87 -11.81 9.28
C GLU A 66 0.65 -11.73 7.77
N LEU A 67 1.31 -10.82 7.06
CA LEU A 67 1.28 -10.79 5.59
C LEU A 67 2.56 -11.41 5.03
N THR A 68 2.38 -12.43 4.20
CA THR A 68 3.42 -12.97 3.35
C THR A 68 3.83 -11.96 2.28
N TYR A 69 5.00 -12.16 1.68
CA TYR A 69 5.47 -11.32 0.57
C TYR A 69 4.51 -11.35 -0.63
N GLU A 70 3.85 -12.49 -0.88
CA GLU A 70 2.87 -12.64 -1.96
C GLU A 70 1.60 -11.82 -1.69
N GLU A 71 1.08 -11.86 -0.47
CA GLU A 71 -0.06 -11.04 -0.07
C GLU A 71 0.28 -9.54 -0.07
N ALA A 72 1.49 -9.17 0.37
CA ALA A 72 1.97 -7.80 0.28
C ALA A 72 2.12 -7.32 -1.17
N ALA A 73 2.42 -8.23 -2.12
CA ALA A 73 2.48 -7.91 -3.54
C ALA A 73 1.11 -7.50 -4.09
N GLU A 74 0.05 -8.23 -3.73
CA GLU A 74 -1.33 -7.92 -4.12
C GLU A 74 -1.74 -6.52 -3.62
N VAL A 75 -1.38 -6.19 -2.38
CA VAL A 75 -1.61 -4.86 -1.80
C VAL A 75 -0.79 -3.79 -2.52
N ALA A 76 0.47 -4.08 -2.88
CA ALA A 76 1.31 -3.15 -3.63
C ALA A 76 0.72 -2.85 -5.01
N GLU A 77 0.23 -3.87 -5.71
CA GLU A 77 -0.44 -3.71 -7.00
C GLU A 77 -1.72 -2.88 -6.87
N PHE A 78 -2.53 -3.14 -5.84
CA PHE A 78 -3.71 -2.32 -5.55
C PHE A 78 -3.35 -0.84 -5.32
N ILE A 79 -2.29 -0.57 -4.55
CA ILE A 79 -1.81 0.80 -4.30
C ILE A 79 -1.39 1.48 -5.61
N LYS A 80 -0.67 0.74 -6.47
CA LYS A 80 -0.25 1.23 -7.78
C LYS A 80 -1.47 1.55 -8.66
N TYR A 81 -2.45 0.66 -8.76
CA TYR A 81 -3.69 0.88 -9.50
C TYR A 81 -4.49 2.07 -8.98
N TYR A 82 -4.63 2.18 -7.65
CA TYR A 82 -5.40 3.24 -7.02
C TYR A 82 -4.77 4.64 -7.23
N LYS A 83 -3.45 4.70 -7.36
CA LYS A 83 -2.70 5.96 -7.57
C LYS A 83 -2.50 6.31 -9.04
N ASP A 84 -2.30 5.31 -9.88
CA ASP A 84 -2.04 5.46 -11.30
C ASP A 84 -2.86 4.44 -12.11
N PRO A 85 -4.17 4.71 -12.33
CA PRO A 85 -5.05 3.80 -13.06
C PRO A 85 -4.69 3.64 -14.54
N GLU A 86 -3.85 4.54 -15.09
CA GLU A 86 -3.39 4.50 -16.50
C GLU A 86 -2.13 3.64 -16.71
N GLY A 87 -1.31 3.40 -15.66
CA GLY A 87 -0.10 2.58 -15.70
C GLY A 87 -0.26 1.18 -15.09
N ALA A 88 -1.48 0.82 -14.66
CA ALA A 88 -1.78 -0.52 -14.19
C ALA A 88 -2.18 -1.44 -15.35
N ASP A 89 -1.60 -2.63 -15.39
CA ASP A 89 -1.81 -3.59 -16.47
C ASP A 89 -3.29 -4.06 -16.47
N PRO A 90 -4.08 -3.77 -17.52
CA PRO A 90 -5.50 -4.09 -17.57
C PRO A 90 -5.77 -5.61 -17.69
N ASP A 91 -4.74 -6.44 -17.91
CA ASP A 91 -4.87 -7.87 -18.14
C ASP A 91 -5.08 -8.70 -16.84
N LEU A 92 -4.88 -8.11 -15.67
CA LEU A 92 -5.10 -8.78 -14.37
C LEU A 92 -6.56 -8.69 -13.86
N LEU A 93 -7.47 -8.15 -14.69
CA LEU A 93 -8.90 -8.02 -14.39
C LEU A 93 -9.78 -9.09 -15.09
N GLN A 94 -9.19 -10.17 -15.60
CA GLN A 94 -9.92 -11.30 -16.20
C GLN A 94 -10.11 -12.49 -15.27
#